data_AF-A0A1E1XVQ2-F1
#
_entry.id   AF-A0A1E1XVQ2-F1
#
_cell.length_a   1.000
_cell.length_b   1.000
_cell.length_c   1.000
_cell.angle_alpha   90.00
_cell.angle_beta   90.00
_cell.angle_gamma   90.00
#
_symmetry.space_group_name_H-M   'P 1'
#
loop_
_entity.id
_entity.type
_entity.pdbx_description
1 polymer ?
#
loop_
_entity_poly.entity_id
_entity_poly.type
_entity_poly.pdbx_seq_one_letter_code
_entity_poly.pdbx_strand_id
1 'polypeptide(L)'
;MKWQKKLRGQPVLYWVSRHMSTWSTVAFNLAVLINVIVASFYPFEGAKELDPRLSGLSWALMLVSLAAVVLAPRPSSMRALSCACILRLMSWLGLQPTLWLLGTVNVAISTVHLVSIVGNHGTFARSLGHMLSDMELLYHICLLAVCALGLVGHPLFYSVLLLDVLYQEETLLNVIKSVTRNGRSIILTAVLALILVYLFSIVAFLFFRDDFLIEVDSRAIQNVPQVAGPEGDPPCLEGFCDASERPNSSEKDDSG
;
A
#
# COMPACT_ATOMS: atom_id res chain seq x y z
N MET A 1 -19.96 32.05 13.30
CA MET A 1 -19.17 33.29 13.55
C MET A 1 -18.45 33.37 14.91
N LYS A 2 -18.93 32.74 16.01
CA LYS A 2 -18.25 32.83 17.34
C LYS A 2 -16.90 32.07 17.41
N TRP A 3 -16.81 30.88 16.81
CA TRP A 3 -15.59 30.07 16.79
C TRP A 3 -14.41 30.77 16.10
N GLN A 4 -14.65 31.34 14.91
CA GLN A 4 -13.63 32.06 14.15
C GLN A 4 -13.05 33.27 14.92
N LYS A 5 -13.84 33.93 15.79
CA LYS A 5 -13.33 34.98 16.68
C LYS A 5 -12.43 34.40 17.79
N LYS A 6 -12.80 33.25 18.35
CA LYS A 6 -12.01 32.54 19.36
C LYS A 6 -10.69 32.02 18.79
N LEU A 7 -10.71 31.50 17.56
CA LEU A 7 -9.52 31.03 16.84
C LEU A 7 -8.52 32.16 16.59
N ARG A 8 -8.99 33.35 16.17
CA ARG A 8 -8.13 34.54 16.00
C ARG A 8 -7.50 35.03 17.32
N GLY A 9 -8.07 34.67 18.46
CA GLY A 9 -7.48 34.94 19.78
C GLY A 9 -6.28 34.06 20.12
N GLN A 10 -6.03 32.99 19.36
CA GLN A 10 -4.90 32.08 19.55
C GLN A 10 -3.95 32.16 18.34
N PRO A 11 -2.81 32.87 18.44
CA PRO A 11 -1.98 33.20 17.29
C PRO A 11 -1.38 31.97 16.59
N VAL A 12 -0.94 30.96 17.37
CA VAL A 12 -0.34 29.73 16.85
C VAL A 12 -1.38 28.89 16.09
N LEU A 13 -2.55 28.65 16.71
CA LEU A 13 -3.60 27.83 16.12
C LEU A 13 -4.21 28.51 14.88
N TYR A 14 -4.31 29.84 14.89
CA TYR A 14 -4.72 30.62 13.73
C TYR A 14 -3.70 30.52 12.59
N TRP A 15 -2.40 30.65 12.88
CA TRP A 15 -1.35 30.54 11.87
C TRP A 15 -1.30 29.14 11.23
N VAL A 16 -1.38 28.09 12.05
CA VAL A 16 -1.44 26.70 11.57
C VAL A 16 -2.68 26.51 10.69
N SER A 17 -3.86 26.86 11.20
CA SER A 17 -5.14 26.74 10.48
C SER A 17 -5.17 27.51 9.16
N ARG A 18 -4.51 28.67 9.09
CA ARG A 18 -4.45 29.52 7.88
C ARG A 18 -3.65 28.86 6.75
N HIS A 19 -2.64 28.07 7.06
CA HIS A 19 -1.73 27.47 6.08
C HIS A 19 -2.12 26.03 5.71
N MET A 20 -3.38 25.64 5.89
CA MET A 20 -3.90 24.28 5.69
C MET A 20 -3.45 23.62 4.38
N SER A 21 -3.57 24.33 3.25
CA SER A 21 -3.17 23.80 1.93
C SER A 21 -1.66 23.53 1.85
N THR A 22 -0.84 24.45 2.36
CA THR A 22 0.61 24.28 2.45
C THR A 22 0.99 23.04 3.25
N TRP A 23 0.34 22.82 4.41
CA TRP A 23 0.59 21.63 5.23
C TRP A 23 0.22 20.34 4.51
N SER A 24 -0.89 20.34 3.76
CA SER A 24 -1.32 19.21 2.92
C SER A 24 -0.27 18.89 1.85
N THR A 25 0.17 19.90 1.10
CA THR A 25 1.18 19.75 0.05
C THR A 25 2.52 19.28 0.61
N VAL A 26 2.95 19.81 1.76
CA VAL A 26 4.20 19.39 2.40
C VAL A 26 4.11 17.94 2.89
N ALA A 27 3.01 17.55 3.54
CA ALA A 27 2.77 16.17 3.97
C ALA A 27 2.80 15.19 2.78
N PHE A 28 2.11 15.54 1.70
CA PHE A 28 2.05 14.73 0.49
C PHE A 28 3.42 14.56 -0.18
N ASN A 29 4.15 15.66 -0.37
CA ASN A 29 5.49 15.60 -0.96
C ASN A 29 6.45 14.76 -0.11
N LEU A 30 6.33 14.84 1.21
CA LEU A 30 7.14 14.03 2.12
C LEU A 30 6.76 12.53 2.04
N ALA A 31 5.47 12.21 1.97
CA ALA A 31 5.01 10.84 1.76
C ALA A 31 5.50 10.27 0.42
N VAL A 32 5.42 11.04 -0.67
CA VAL A 32 5.97 10.64 -1.97
C VAL A 32 7.47 10.40 -1.88
N LEU A 33 8.21 11.30 -1.22
CA LEU A 33 9.65 11.15 -1.03
C LEU A 33 10.01 9.85 -0.29
N ILE A 34 9.32 9.56 0.83
CA ILE A 34 9.53 8.33 1.59
C ILE A 34 9.25 7.10 0.71
N ASN A 35 8.16 7.11 -0.05
CA ASN A 35 7.81 6.00 -0.91
C ASN A 35 8.81 5.79 -2.05
N VAL A 36 9.34 6.86 -2.66
CA VAL A 36 10.40 6.77 -3.68
C VAL A 36 11.67 6.16 -3.07
N ILE A 37 12.02 6.55 -1.85
CA ILE A 37 13.17 5.98 -1.12
C ILE A 37 12.94 4.49 -0.85
N VAL A 38 11.78 4.12 -0.30
CA VAL A 38 11.44 2.72 -0.01
C VAL A 38 11.45 1.90 -1.30
N ALA A 39 10.85 2.38 -2.39
CA ALA A 39 10.82 1.67 -3.67
C ALA A 39 12.21 1.48 -4.30
N SER A 40 13.11 2.44 -4.13
CA SER A 40 14.44 2.40 -4.76
C SER A 40 15.43 1.51 -4.01
N PHE A 41 15.26 1.37 -2.69
CA PHE A 41 16.28 0.79 -1.83
C PHE A 41 15.80 -0.39 -0.96
N TYR A 42 14.57 -0.85 -1.15
CA TYR A 42 14.09 -2.09 -0.54
C TYR A 42 14.60 -3.31 -1.32
N PRO A 43 15.02 -4.42 -0.68
CA PRO A 43 15.09 -4.66 0.76
C PRO A 43 16.35 -4.05 1.42
N PHE A 44 16.21 -3.61 2.68
CA PHE A 44 17.24 -2.83 3.39
C PHE A 44 18.43 -3.66 3.93
N GLU A 45 18.43 -4.99 3.78
CA GLU A 45 19.34 -5.90 4.48
C GLU A 45 20.80 -5.89 3.97
N GLY A 46 21.10 -5.25 2.84
CA GLY A 46 22.46 -5.16 2.27
C GLY A 46 23.15 -3.80 2.38
N ALA A 47 22.46 -2.77 2.87
CA ALA A 47 22.88 -1.38 2.68
C ALA A 47 23.76 -0.81 3.82
N LYS A 48 24.68 -1.60 4.37
CA LYS A 48 25.58 -1.10 5.44
C LYS A 48 26.68 -0.16 4.92
N GLU A 49 27.05 -0.26 3.65
CA GLU A 49 27.95 0.69 3.00
C GLU A 49 27.43 0.92 1.58
N LEU A 50 27.08 2.16 1.23
CA LEU A 50 26.85 2.48 -0.18
C LEU A 50 28.16 2.22 -0.92
N ASP A 51 28.09 1.56 -2.08
CA ASP A 51 29.23 1.35 -2.96
C ASP A 51 30.05 2.65 -3.07
N PRO A 52 31.40 2.61 -2.98
CA PRO A 52 32.25 3.80 -3.08
C PRO A 52 31.96 4.64 -4.33
N ARG A 53 31.50 3.99 -5.41
CA ARG A 53 31.05 4.63 -6.66
C ARG A 53 29.78 5.45 -6.48
N LEU A 54 28.79 4.95 -5.73
CA LEU A 54 27.53 5.63 -5.44
C LEU A 54 27.76 6.84 -4.51
N SER A 55 28.67 6.69 -3.54
CA SER A 55 29.11 7.80 -2.69
C SER A 55 29.77 8.91 -3.51
N GLY A 56 30.71 8.57 -4.41
CA GLY A 56 31.34 9.52 -5.32
C GLY A 56 30.35 10.20 -6.27
N LEU A 57 29.36 9.46 -6.78
CA LEU A 57 28.31 10.01 -7.63
C LEU A 57 27.40 10.99 -6.86
N SER A 58 27.10 10.70 -5.58
CA SER A 58 26.34 11.64 -4.73
C SER A 58 27.08 12.96 -4.51
N TRP A 59 28.41 12.91 -4.36
CA TRP A 59 29.27 14.10 -4.26
C TRP A 59 29.29 14.90 -5.56
N ALA A 60 29.49 14.24 -6.70
CA ALA A 60 29.47 14.89 -8.00
C ALA A 60 28.12 15.55 -8.27
N LEU A 61 27.00 14.86 -7.98
CA LEU A 61 25.65 15.39 -8.14
C LEU A 61 25.39 16.59 -7.24
N MET A 62 25.86 16.57 -5.99
CA MET A 62 25.75 17.69 -5.06
C MET A 62 26.54 18.91 -5.54
N LEU A 63 27.77 18.72 -6.03
CA LEU A 63 28.60 19.80 -6.56
C LEU A 63 28.03 20.40 -7.86
N VAL A 64 27.56 19.55 -8.78
CA VAL A 64 26.95 19.99 -10.04
C VAL A 64 25.64 20.74 -9.78
N SER A 65 24.79 20.25 -8.88
CA SER A 65 23.54 20.95 -8.53
C SER A 65 23.80 22.28 -7.82
N LEU A 66 24.79 22.35 -6.92
CA LEU A 66 25.20 23.59 -6.27
C LEU A 66 25.74 24.62 -7.30
N ALA A 67 26.63 24.18 -8.19
CA ALA A 67 27.15 25.04 -9.25
C ALA A 67 26.04 25.54 -10.18
N ALA A 68 25.09 24.67 -10.54
CA ALA A 68 23.94 25.05 -11.35
C ALA A 68 23.04 26.10 -10.67
N VAL A 69 22.84 26.04 -9.35
CA VAL A 69 22.07 27.05 -8.60
C VAL A 69 22.80 28.40 -8.58
N VAL A 70 24.12 28.40 -8.38
CA VAL A 70 24.94 29.62 -8.33
C VAL A 70 25.02 30.30 -9.71
N LEU A 71 25.15 29.52 -10.79
CA LEU A 71 25.25 30.05 -12.15
C LEU A 71 23.90 30.43 -12.75
N ALA A 72 22.82 29.71 -12.42
CA ALA A 72 21.49 29.95 -12.93
C ALA A 72 20.42 29.53 -11.90
N PRO A 73 19.89 30.47 -11.09
CA PRO A 73 18.86 30.19 -10.10
C PRO A 73 17.50 29.92 -10.77
N ARG A 74 17.37 28.74 -11.37
CA ARG A 74 16.14 28.23 -11.95
C ARG A 74 15.41 27.35 -10.91
N PRO A 75 14.08 27.30 -10.92
CA PRO A 75 13.31 26.44 -10.00
C PRO A 75 13.66 24.94 -10.16
N SER A 76 14.04 24.51 -11.36
CA SER A 76 14.56 23.15 -11.59
C SER A 76 15.90 22.88 -10.90
N SER A 77 16.76 23.91 -10.81
CA SER A 77 18.05 23.82 -10.13
C SER A 77 17.88 23.69 -8.61
N MET A 78 16.93 24.43 -8.04
CA MET A 78 16.57 24.31 -6.62
C MET A 78 16.02 22.92 -6.27
N ARG A 79 15.15 22.36 -7.12
CA ARG A 79 14.65 20.98 -6.94
C ARG A 79 15.79 19.95 -7.02
N ALA A 80 16.71 20.12 -7.98
CA ALA A 80 17.87 19.24 -8.12
C ALA A 80 18.79 19.31 -6.90
N LEU A 81 19.02 20.50 -6.33
CA LEU A 81 19.79 20.67 -5.10
C LEU A 81 19.12 19.99 -3.91
N SER A 82 17.79 20.14 -3.77
CA SER A 82 17.04 19.44 -2.72
C SER A 82 17.17 17.91 -2.85
N CYS A 83 17.03 17.36 -4.05
CA CYS A 83 17.23 15.92 -4.28
C CYS A 83 18.66 15.48 -3.96
N ALA A 84 19.67 16.26 -4.38
CA ALA A 84 21.07 15.95 -4.10
C ALA A 84 21.39 16.02 -2.60
N CYS A 85 20.84 17.00 -1.88
CA CYS A 85 20.96 17.11 -0.43
C CYS A 85 20.32 15.91 0.29
N ILE A 86 19.14 15.46 -0.14
CA ILE A 86 18.47 14.28 0.44
C ILE A 86 19.30 13.02 0.20
N LEU A 87 19.74 12.78 -1.04
CA LEU A 87 20.60 11.63 -1.37
C LEU A 87 21.91 11.66 -0.58
N ARG A 88 22.47 12.85 -0.38
CA ARG A 88 23.67 13.02 0.45
C ARG A 88 23.39 12.72 1.92
N LEU A 89 22.27 13.21 2.47
CA LEU A 89 21.85 12.92 3.84
C LEU A 89 21.70 11.40 4.05
N MET A 90 21.11 10.70 3.09
CA MET A 90 20.98 9.24 3.09
C MET A 90 22.34 8.52 3.10
N SER A 91 23.31 9.02 2.33
CA SER A 91 24.66 8.45 2.28
C SER A 91 25.49 8.69 3.55
N TRP A 92 25.10 9.66 4.39
CA TRP A 92 25.83 10.01 5.61
C TRP A 92 25.24 9.37 6.87
N LEU A 93 23.90 9.27 6.96
CA LEU A 93 23.20 8.65 8.09
C LEU A 93 22.98 7.14 7.91
N GLY A 94 22.93 6.65 6.67
CA GLY A 94 22.42 5.33 6.34
C GLY A 94 20.90 5.33 6.12
N LEU A 95 20.39 4.32 5.42
CA LEU A 95 18.99 4.29 4.97
C LEU A 95 17.98 4.16 6.12
N GLN A 96 18.25 3.24 7.06
CA GLN A 96 17.34 2.95 8.15
C GLN A 96 17.08 4.14 9.08
N PRO A 97 18.11 4.81 9.65
CA PRO A 97 17.87 6.00 10.49
C PRO A 97 17.30 7.17 9.68
N THR A 98 17.63 7.30 8.39
CA THR A 98 17.03 8.33 7.53
C THR A 98 15.54 8.12 7.36
N LEU A 99 15.08 6.88 7.18
CA LEU A 99 13.65 6.55 7.10
C LEU A 99 12.92 6.82 8.42
N TRP A 100 13.54 6.50 9.57
CA TRP A 100 12.98 6.85 10.88
C TRP A 100 12.86 8.37 11.05
N LEU A 101 13.88 9.14 10.66
CA LEU A 101 13.85 10.60 10.71
C LEU A 101 12.75 11.17 9.80
N LEU A 102 12.70 10.76 8.53
CA LEU A 102 11.66 11.21 7.60
C LEU A 102 10.27 10.80 8.08
N GLY A 103 10.11 9.59 8.60
CA GLY A 103 8.85 9.09 9.14
C GLY A 103 8.35 9.88 10.35
N THR A 104 9.24 10.23 11.28
CA THR A 104 8.90 11.08 12.44
C THR A 104 8.49 12.49 12.02
N VAL A 105 9.23 13.09 11.08
CA VAL A 105 8.88 14.39 10.48
C VAL A 105 7.55 14.29 9.74
N ASN A 106 7.28 13.19 9.05
CA ASN A 106 6.01 12.96 8.35
C ASN A 106 4.84 12.90 9.32
N VAL A 107 4.95 12.14 10.41
CA VAL A 107 3.92 12.10 11.46
C VAL A 107 3.73 13.50 12.08
N ALA A 108 4.80 14.23 12.37
CA ALA A 108 4.71 15.60 12.89
C ALA A 108 3.97 16.53 11.92
N ILE A 109 4.27 16.49 10.63
CA ILE A 109 3.61 17.34 9.64
C ILE A 109 2.15 16.91 9.44
N SER A 110 1.86 15.62 9.37
CA SER A 110 0.50 15.09 9.27
C SER A 110 -0.36 15.45 10.50
N THR A 111 0.22 15.44 11.71
CA THR A 111 -0.49 15.91 12.92
C THR A 111 -0.78 17.41 12.86
N VAL A 112 0.18 18.24 12.44
CA VAL A 112 -0.04 19.68 12.24
C VAL A 112 -1.13 19.94 11.19
N HIS A 113 -1.12 19.17 10.10
CA HIS A 113 -2.16 19.23 9.07
C HIS A 113 -3.54 18.86 9.63
N LEU A 114 -3.66 17.76 10.39
CA LEU A 114 -4.91 17.39 11.05
C LEU A 114 -5.39 18.48 12.00
N VAL A 115 -4.51 19.02 12.84
CA VAL A 115 -4.82 20.13 13.77
C VAL A 115 -5.30 21.37 13.00
N SER A 116 -4.72 21.66 11.84
CA SER A 116 -5.15 22.73 10.96
C SER A 116 -6.58 22.53 10.44
N ILE A 117 -6.95 21.31 10.05
CA ILE A 117 -8.31 20.97 9.58
C ILE A 117 -9.32 21.12 10.71
N VAL A 118 -9.02 20.51 11.86
CA VAL A 118 -9.87 20.54 13.05
C VAL A 118 -10.07 21.98 13.55
N GLY A 119 -9.03 22.80 13.46
CA GLY A 119 -9.06 24.22 13.79
C GLY A 119 -9.99 25.01 12.87
N ASN A 120 -9.96 24.73 11.58
CA ASN A 120 -10.77 25.42 10.59
C ASN A 120 -12.26 25.03 10.69
N HIS A 121 -12.57 23.75 10.87
CA HIS A 121 -13.94 23.24 11.05
C HIS A 121 -14.54 23.61 12.42
N GLY A 122 -13.70 23.95 13.41
CA GLY A 122 -14.14 24.26 14.77
C GLY A 122 -14.67 23.07 15.55
N THR A 123 -14.23 21.87 15.15
CA THR A 123 -14.54 20.60 15.81
C THR A 123 -13.88 20.46 17.17
N PHE A 124 -12.88 21.29 17.52
CA PHE A 124 -12.31 21.38 18.88
C PHE A 124 -13.32 21.69 19.98
N ALA A 125 -14.44 22.35 19.66
CA ALA A 125 -15.49 22.66 20.63
C ALA A 125 -16.53 21.54 20.80
N ARG A 126 -16.45 20.47 19.99
CA ARG A 126 -17.36 19.32 20.02
C ARG A 126 -16.63 18.09 20.57
N SER A 127 -17.40 17.14 21.12
CA SER A 127 -16.86 15.87 21.65
C SER A 127 -16.16 15.05 20.55
N LEU A 128 -15.13 14.28 20.93
CA LEU A 128 -14.40 13.37 20.04
C LEU A 128 -15.31 12.37 19.31
N GLY A 129 -16.45 11.99 19.90
CA GLY A 129 -17.43 11.11 19.23
C GLY A 129 -18.01 11.70 17.94
N HIS A 130 -18.22 13.03 17.90
CA HIS A 130 -18.68 13.71 16.69
C HIS A 130 -17.58 13.83 15.63
N MET A 131 -16.31 13.79 16.04
CA MET A 131 -15.15 13.81 15.16
C MET A 131 -15.11 12.56 14.27
N LEU A 132 -15.51 11.42 14.83
CA LEU A 132 -15.55 10.13 14.14
C LEU A 132 -16.78 9.95 13.24
N SER A 133 -17.82 10.78 13.40
CA SER A 133 -19.00 10.75 12.51
C SER A 133 -18.76 11.48 11.18
N ASP A 134 -17.78 12.38 11.14
CA ASP A 134 -17.45 13.14 9.94
C ASP A 134 -16.50 12.32 9.04
N MET A 135 -16.99 11.88 7.89
CA MET A 135 -16.25 11.02 6.97
C MET A 135 -14.98 11.68 6.44
N GLU A 136 -14.99 13.00 6.25
CA GLU A 136 -13.82 13.75 5.78
C GLU A 136 -12.72 13.77 6.85
N LEU A 137 -13.09 13.98 8.11
CA LEU A 137 -12.14 14.01 9.21
C LEU A 137 -11.63 12.61 9.57
N LEU A 138 -12.50 11.60 9.50
CA LEU A 138 -12.14 10.20 9.69
C LEU A 138 -11.09 9.76 8.67
N TYR A 139 -11.22 10.17 7.40
CA TYR A 139 -10.21 9.90 6.37
C TYR A 139 -8.82 10.42 6.78
N HIS A 140 -8.72 11.67 7.24
CA HIS A 140 -7.45 12.26 7.67
C HIS A 140 -6.91 11.64 8.97
N ILE A 141 -7.78 11.21 9.90
CA ILE A 141 -7.38 10.44 11.09
C ILE A 141 -6.82 9.08 10.67
N CYS A 142 -7.46 8.38 9.74
CA CYS A 142 -6.99 7.11 9.22
C CYS A 142 -5.64 7.27 8.51
N LEU A 143 -5.46 8.31 7.69
CA LEU A 143 -4.17 8.62 7.07
C LEU A 143 -3.08 8.85 8.13
N LEU A 144 -3.37 9.58 9.20
CA LEU A 144 -2.43 9.77 10.30
C LEU A 144 -2.09 8.44 11.00
N ALA A 145 -3.08 7.57 11.21
CA ALA A 145 -2.86 6.25 11.78
C ALA A 145 -1.95 5.39 10.89
N VAL A 146 -2.14 5.42 9.57
CA VAL A 146 -1.26 4.73 8.61
C VAL A 146 0.15 5.34 8.63
N CYS A 147 0.29 6.66 8.74
CA CYS A 147 1.60 7.30 8.91
C CYS A 147 2.34 6.77 10.16
N ALA A 148 1.61 6.59 11.27
CA ALA A 148 2.16 6.02 12.49
C ALA A 148 2.53 4.54 12.32
N LEU A 149 1.69 3.74 11.66
CA LEU A 149 1.96 2.33 11.34
C LEU A 149 3.17 2.15 10.41
N GLY A 150 3.39 3.07 9.46
CA GLY A 150 4.59 3.11 8.63
C GLY A 150 5.87 3.35 9.43
N LEU A 151 5.78 4.12 10.52
CA LEU A 151 6.91 4.41 11.39
C LEU A 151 7.23 3.26 12.35
N VAL A 152 6.22 2.72 13.04
CA VAL A 152 6.44 1.70 14.09
C VAL A 152 6.36 0.26 13.60
N GLY A 153 5.64 0.01 12.51
CA GLY A 153 5.37 -1.33 11.99
C GLY A 153 6.31 -1.70 10.85
N HIS A 154 5.97 -1.29 9.62
CA HIS A 154 6.75 -1.61 8.45
C HIS A 154 6.74 -0.47 7.41
N PRO A 155 7.88 -0.14 6.76
CA PRO A 155 7.96 0.96 5.79
C PRO A 155 7.00 0.82 4.60
N LEU A 156 6.56 -0.39 4.26
CA LEU A 156 5.59 -0.61 3.17
C LEU A 156 4.22 0.01 3.44
N PHE A 157 3.83 0.26 4.70
CA PHE A 157 2.57 0.97 4.99
C PHE A 157 2.59 2.41 4.46
N TYR A 158 3.77 3.00 4.22
CA TYR A 158 3.85 4.30 3.57
C TYR A 158 3.23 4.31 2.17
N SER A 159 3.13 3.16 1.49
CA SER A 159 2.50 3.05 0.16
C SER A 159 1.03 3.46 0.16
N VAL A 160 0.31 3.24 1.26
CA VAL A 160 -1.10 3.62 1.38
C VAL A 160 -1.27 5.14 1.44
N LEU A 161 -0.27 5.90 1.92
CA LEU A 161 -0.32 7.37 1.89
C LEU A 161 -0.32 7.92 0.46
N LEU A 162 0.16 7.15 -0.54
CA LEU A 162 0.09 7.58 -1.93
C LEU A 162 -1.35 7.70 -2.43
N LEU A 163 -2.31 6.99 -1.81
CA LEU A 163 -3.73 7.13 -2.15
C LEU A 163 -4.27 8.53 -1.84
N ASP A 164 -3.58 9.32 -1.02
CA ASP A 164 -3.94 10.73 -0.78
C ASP A 164 -3.89 11.58 -2.06
N VAL A 165 -3.10 11.17 -3.07
CA VAL A 165 -3.11 11.83 -4.40
C VAL A 165 -4.50 11.84 -5.03
N LEU A 166 -5.29 10.79 -4.78
CA LEU A 166 -6.64 10.65 -5.35
C LEU A 166 -7.62 11.65 -4.75
N TYR A 167 -7.37 12.10 -3.51
CA TYR A 167 -8.20 13.09 -2.82
C TYR A 167 -7.75 14.51 -3.09
N GLN A 168 -6.46 14.74 -3.33
CA GLN A 168 -5.92 16.07 -3.64
C GLN A 168 -6.22 16.53 -5.07
N GLU A 169 -6.24 15.60 -6.03
CA GLU A 169 -6.45 15.92 -7.45
C GLU A 169 -7.91 15.75 -7.87
N GLU A 170 -8.61 16.86 -8.09
CA GLU A 170 -10.02 16.84 -8.54
C GLU A 170 -10.21 16.07 -9.85
N THR A 171 -9.22 16.09 -10.75
CA THR A 171 -9.26 15.38 -12.03
C THR A 171 -9.29 13.87 -11.85
N LEU A 172 -8.42 13.31 -11.00
CA LEU A 172 -8.36 11.89 -10.69
C LEU A 172 -9.61 11.44 -9.93
N LEU A 173 -10.06 12.27 -9.00
CA LEU A 173 -11.28 12.03 -8.24
C LEU A 173 -12.50 11.96 -9.17
N ASN A 174 -12.56 12.83 -10.18
CA ASN A 174 -13.62 12.80 -11.20
C ASN A 174 -13.58 11.52 -12.05
N VAL A 175 -12.39 11.01 -12.39
CA VAL A 175 -12.23 9.72 -13.08
C VAL A 175 -12.77 8.59 -12.20
N ILE A 176 -12.42 8.56 -10.93
CA ILE A 176 -12.94 7.55 -9.98
C ILE A 176 -14.46 7.67 -9.84
N LYS A 177 -14.98 8.89 -9.68
CA LYS A 177 -16.42 9.17 -9.62
C LYS A 177 -17.15 8.72 -10.88
N SER A 178 -16.54 8.84 -12.05
CA SER A 178 -17.17 8.40 -13.30
C SER A 178 -17.47 6.90 -13.32
N VAL A 179 -16.58 6.09 -12.71
CA VAL A 179 -16.75 4.65 -12.56
C VAL A 179 -17.69 4.32 -11.39
N THR A 180 -17.53 4.98 -10.24
CA THR A 180 -18.33 4.67 -9.03
C THR A 180 -19.77 5.17 -9.12
N ARG A 181 -20.08 6.16 -9.96
CA ARG A 181 -21.45 6.65 -10.19
C ARG A 181 -22.38 5.55 -10.70
N ASN A 182 -21.87 4.68 -11.59
CA ASN A 182 -22.62 3.55 -12.16
C ASN A 182 -22.28 2.22 -11.46
N GLY A 183 -21.72 2.26 -10.25
CA GLY A 183 -21.20 1.10 -9.54
C GLY A 183 -22.21 -0.04 -9.33
N ARG A 184 -23.50 0.28 -9.15
CA ARG A 184 -24.56 -0.74 -9.02
C ARG A 184 -24.63 -1.67 -10.24
N SER A 185 -24.55 -1.12 -11.45
CA SER A 185 -24.61 -1.92 -12.67
C SER A 185 -23.35 -2.77 -12.85
N ILE A 186 -22.18 -2.20 -12.55
CA ILE A 186 -20.90 -2.92 -12.60
C ILE A 186 -20.91 -4.12 -11.63
N ILE A 187 -21.37 -3.89 -10.39
CA ILE A 187 -21.48 -4.95 -9.38
C ILE A 187 -22.47 -6.03 -9.82
N LEU A 188 -23.64 -5.64 -10.36
CA LEU A 188 -24.64 -6.61 -10.82
C LEU A 188 -24.11 -7.48 -11.96
N THR A 189 -23.38 -6.90 -12.91
CA THR A 189 -22.72 -7.65 -13.99
C THR A 189 -21.63 -8.58 -13.46
N ALA A 190 -20.83 -8.15 -12.48
CA ALA A 190 -19.82 -9.00 -11.85
C ALA A 190 -20.45 -10.20 -11.13
N VAL A 191 -21.57 -9.98 -10.41
CA VAL A 191 -22.34 -11.05 -9.76
C VAL A 191 -22.93 -12.01 -10.79
N LEU A 192 -23.48 -11.49 -11.89
CA LEU A 192 -23.98 -12.33 -12.99
C LEU A 192 -22.86 -13.21 -13.58
N ALA A 193 -21.68 -12.62 -13.85
CA ALA A 193 -20.52 -13.35 -14.34
C ALA A 193 -20.07 -14.44 -13.35
N LEU A 194 -20.07 -14.13 -12.05
CA LEU A 194 -19.75 -15.10 -10.99
C LEU A 194 -20.73 -16.28 -10.97
N ILE A 195 -22.04 -16.02 -11.11
CA ILE A 195 -23.05 -17.08 -11.19
C ILE A 195 -22.82 -17.96 -12.41
N LEU A 196 -22.52 -17.37 -13.58
CA LEU A 196 -22.26 -18.13 -14.80
C LEU A 196 -21.02 -19.02 -14.66
N VAL A 197 -19.91 -18.48 -14.13
CA VAL A 197 -18.70 -19.26 -13.84
C VAL A 197 -19.02 -20.40 -12.87
N TYR A 198 -19.77 -20.13 -11.80
CA TYR A 198 -20.18 -21.15 -10.83
C TYR A 198 -20.99 -22.29 -11.45
N LEU A 199 -21.99 -21.97 -12.27
CA LEU A 199 -22.81 -22.98 -12.95
C LEU A 199 -21.96 -23.82 -13.92
N PHE A 200 -21.08 -23.18 -14.69
CA PHE A 200 -20.17 -23.89 -15.58
C PHE A 200 -19.22 -24.81 -14.81
N SER A 201 -18.68 -24.35 -13.68
CA SER A 201 -17.83 -25.16 -12.81
C SER A 201 -18.53 -26.41 -12.29
N ILE A 202 -19.82 -26.37 -11.95
CA ILE A 202 -20.58 -27.55 -11.53
C ILE A 202 -20.69 -28.55 -12.68
N VAL A 203 -21.08 -28.10 -13.87
CA VAL A 203 -21.22 -28.97 -15.05
C VAL A 203 -19.86 -29.59 -15.41
N ALA A 204 -18.81 -28.77 -15.43
CA ALA A 204 -17.45 -29.20 -15.70
C ALA A 204 -16.96 -30.24 -14.68
N PHE A 205 -17.26 -30.05 -13.40
CA PHE A 205 -16.89 -30.98 -12.34
C PHE A 205 -17.66 -32.31 -12.39
N LEU A 206 -18.88 -32.32 -12.90
CA LEU A 206 -19.68 -33.54 -13.04
C LEU A 206 -19.26 -34.38 -14.25
N PHE A 207 -18.88 -33.76 -15.35
CA PHE A 207 -18.62 -34.46 -16.62
C PHE A 207 -17.14 -34.59 -17.00
N PHE A 208 -16.30 -33.63 -16.61
CA PHE A 208 -14.92 -33.50 -17.11
C PHE A 208 -13.90 -33.47 -15.97
N ARG A 209 -14.25 -33.98 -14.79
CA ARG A 209 -13.36 -33.97 -13.61
C ARG A 209 -11.97 -34.54 -13.93
N ASP A 210 -11.94 -35.64 -14.66
CA ASP A 210 -10.71 -36.39 -14.92
C ASP A 210 -9.81 -35.72 -15.97
N ASP A 211 -10.36 -34.77 -16.75
CA ASP A 211 -9.64 -34.01 -17.77
C ASP A 211 -8.96 -32.74 -17.20
N PHE A 212 -9.28 -32.35 -15.95
CA PHE A 212 -8.66 -31.19 -15.28
C PHE A 212 -7.32 -31.52 -14.61
N LEU A 213 -6.37 -32.04 -15.38
CA LEU A 213 -5.00 -32.24 -14.90
C LEU A 213 -4.17 -30.97 -15.14
N ILE A 214 -3.95 -30.19 -14.08
CA ILE A 214 -3.05 -29.03 -14.09
C ILE A 214 -1.66 -29.48 -13.64
N GLU A 215 -0.64 -29.22 -14.47
CA GLU A 215 0.75 -29.40 -14.08
C GLU A 215 1.08 -28.43 -12.92
N VAL A 216 1.51 -28.98 -11.79
CA VAL A 216 1.91 -28.21 -10.60
C VAL A 216 3.42 -28.26 -10.44
N ASP A 217 4.06 -27.11 -10.30
CA ASP A 217 5.48 -27.02 -9.96
C ASP A 217 5.73 -27.65 -8.57
N SER A 218 6.51 -28.73 -8.53
CA SER A 218 6.70 -29.58 -7.34
C SER A 218 7.43 -28.88 -6.18
N ARG A 219 7.98 -27.68 -6.40
CA ARG A 219 8.50 -26.81 -5.32
C ARG A 219 7.43 -26.43 -4.30
N ALA A 220 6.15 -26.50 -4.67
CA ALA A 220 5.02 -26.30 -3.77
C ALA A 220 4.78 -27.48 -2.79
N ILE A 221 5.24 -28.69 -3.14
CA ILE A 221 4.98 -29.92 -2.36
C ILE A 221 6.08 -30.13 -1.29
N GLN A 222 7.31 -29.66 -1.53
CA GLN A 222 8.45 -29.85 -0.63
C GLN A 222 8.38 -29.06 0.69
N ASN A 223 7.54 -28.03 0.79
CA ASN A 223 7.42 -27.21 2.02
C ASN A 223 6.28 -27.66 2.95
N VAL A 224 5.54 -28.71 2.59
CA VAL A 224 4.70 -29.41 3.56
C VAL A 224 5.65 -30.28 4.38
N PRO A 225 5.75 -30.13 5.72
CA PRO A 225 6.48 -31.10 6.51
C PRO A 225 5.85 -32.45 6.21
N GLN A 226 6.61 -33.34 5.58
CA GLN A 226 6.27 -34.74 5.57
C GLN A 226 6.25 -35.16 7.04
N VAL A 227 5.05 -35.15 7.62
CA VAL A 227 4.76 -35.97 8.77
C VAL A 227 5.05 -37.37 8.27
N ALA A 228 6.22 -37.89 8.66
CA ALA A 228 6.58 -39.27 8.46
C ALA A 228 5.37 -40.09 8.89
N GLY A 229 4.72 -40.76 7.93
CA GLY A 229 3.61 -41.64 8.23
C GLY A 229 4.12 -42.73 9.19
N PRO A 230 3.39 -43.05 10.26
CA PRO A 230 3.45 -44.42 10.72
C PRO A 230 2.78 -45.29 9.65
N GLU A 231 3.38 -46.44 9.34
CA GLU A 231 2.69 -47.53 8.67
C GLU A 231 1.29 -47.71 9.26
N GLY A 232 0.28 -47.60 8.42
CA GLY A 232 -1.12 -47.73 8.81
C GLY A 232 -1.99 -47.25 7.66
N ASP A 233 -2.68 -48.19 7.02
CA ASP A 233 -3.63 -47.93 5.94
C ASP A 233 -4.58 -46.77 6.30
N PRO A 234 -4.86 -45.84 5.37
CA PRO A 234 -5.82 -44.79 5.64
C PRO A 234 -7.21 -45.42 5.83
N PRO A 235 -7.99 -45.04 6.86
CA PRO A 235 -9.37 -45.44 6.93
C PRO A 235 -10.08 -44.76 5.75
N CYS A 236 -10.54 -45.58 4.80
CA CYS A 236 -11.54 -45.18 3.83
C CYS A 236 -12.68 -44.49 4.60
N LEU A 237 -12.90 -43.21 4.35
CA LEU A 237 -14.14 -42.57 4.76
C LEU A 237 -15.24 -43.27 3.94
N GLU A 238 -16.02 -44.13 4.60
CA GLU A 238 -17.17 -44.81 4.01
C GLU A 238 -18.03 -43.79 3.26
N GLY A 239 -18.14 -43.94 1.93
CA GLY A 239 -19.21 -43.31 1.16
C GLY A 239 -18.89 -42.69 -0.20
N PHE A 240 -17.65 -42.73 -0.73
CA PHE A 240 -17.40 -42.04 -2.02
C PHE A 240 -16.54 -42.76 -3.07
N CYS A 241 -16.23 -44.05 -2.90
CA CYS A 241 -15.56 -44.81 -3.96
C CYS A 241 -16.30 -46.13 -4.20
N ASP A 242 -17.43 -46.04 -4.88
CA ASP A 242 -17.94 -47.18 -5.63
C ASP A 242 -18.55 -46.68 -6.95
N ALA A 243 -17.67 -46.48 -7.92
CA ALA A 243 -18.02 -46.27 -9.32
C ALA A 243 -16.81 -46.59 -10.20
N SER A 244 -16.34 -47.84 -10.14
CA SER A 244 -15.51 -48.39 -11.22
C SER A 244 -15.71 -49.90 -11.35
N GLU A 245 -16.94 -50.32 -11.62
CA GLU A 245 -17.12 -51.55 -12.38
C GLU A 245 -16.83 -51.24 -13.85
N ARG A 246 -15.66 -51.66 -14.34
CA ARG A 246 -15.46 -51.92 -15.76
C ARG A 246 -15.33 -53.43 -16.00
N PRO A 247 -15.79 -53.92 -17.16
CA PRO A 247 -16.18 -55.31 -17.37
C PRO A 247 -14.96 -56.22 -17.46
N ASN A 248 -15.09 -57.40 -16.85
CA ASN A 248 -14.08 -58.44 -16.91
C ASN A 248 -14.03 -59.05 -18.32
N SER A 249 -13.00 -58.69 -19.10
CA SER A 249 -12.58 -59.44 -20.28
C SER A 249 -11.40 -60.34 -19.90
N SER A 250 -11.67 -61.63 -19.70
CA SER A 250 -10.65 -62.67 -19.87
C SER A 250 -11.33 -64.03 -20.05
N GLU A 251 -11.54 -64.35 -21.32
CA GLU A 251 -11.24 -65.65 -21.95
C GLU A 251 -10.55 -66.67 -21.03
N LYS A 252 -11.18 -67.83 -20.85
CA LYS A 252 -10.47 -69.08 -20.54
C LYS A 252 -11.09 -70.22 -21.34
N ASP A 253 -10.38 -70.52 -22.42
CA ASP A 253 -10.40 -71.79 -23.10
C ASP A 253 -10.01 -72.94 -22.15
N ASP A 254 -10.80 -74.01 -22.27
CA ASP A 254 -10.41 -75.43 -22.41
C ASP A 254 -9.64 -76.17 -21.30
N SER A 255 -10.26 -77.28 -20.84
CA SER A 255 -9.67 -78.62 -20.63
C SER A 255 -10.16 -79.30 -19.33
N GLY A 256 -10.91 -80.41 -19.48
CA GLY A 256 -11.14 -81.40 -18.42
C GLY A 256 -12.56 -81.93 -18.33
#